data_AF-A0A660NE47-F1
#
_entry.id   AF-A0A660NE47-F1
#
_cell.length_a   1.000
_cell.length_b   1.000
_cell.length_c   1.000
_cell.angle_alpha   90.00
_cell.angle_beta   90.00
_cell.angle_gamma   90.00
#
_symmetry.space_group_name_H-M   'P 1'
#
loop_
_entity.id
_entity.type
_entity.pdbx_description
1 polymer ?
#
loop_
_entity_poly.entity_id
_entity_poly.type
_entity_poly.pdbx_seq_one_letter_code
_entity_poly.pdbx_strand_id
1 'polypeptide(L)'
;MCVANNDLYYATVVRFDAAKIPISQIYKVDLTNKKKTKLTGQFKGKVDTMYYYPENASVMVEYSDADGNENYGKLAAYSIGEGTLSSINDDTQRAAKGSPANSKVKMIISEGNLLYCYLQDATKSQTLVLDINQKSPMPMVGD
;
A
#
# COMPACT_ATOMS: atom_id res chain seq x y z
N MET A 1 4.61 -8.67 -1.67
CA MET A 1 4.11 -9.76 -2.55
C MET A 1 3.18 -10.63 -1.72
N CYS A 2 2.08 -11.12 -2.29
CA CYS A 2 1.15 -12.06 -1.65
C CYS A 2 0.51 -12.99 -2.68
N VAL A 3 -0.07 -14.10 -2.24
CA VAL A 3 -0.82 -15.05 -3.09
C VAL A 3 -2.31 -14.94 -2.75
N ALA A 4 -3.15 -14.91 -3.78
CA ALA A 4 -4.61 -14.97 -3.65
C ALA A 4 -5.22 -15.69 -4.84
N ASN A 5 -6.15 -16.63 -4.63
CA ASN A 5 -6.95 -17.28 -5.68
C ASN A 5 -6.13 -17.74 -6.92
N ASN A 6 -5.00 -18.42 -6.69
CA ASN A 6 -4.07 -18.91 -7.73
C ASN A 6 -3.26 -17.83 -8.48
N ASP A 7 -3.35 -16.57 -8.06
CA ASP A 7 -2.54 -15.47 -8.58
C ASP A 7 -1.47 -15.05 -7.54
N LEU A 8 -0.25 -14.78 -8.01
CA LEU A 8 0.79 -14.11 -7.24
C LEU A 8 0.77 -12.61 -7.54
N TYR A 9 0.48 -11.81 -6.53
CA TYR A 9 0.47 -10.35 -6.61
C TYR A 9 1.79 -9.79 -6.09
N TYR A 10 2.42 -8.92 -6.86
CA TYR A 10 3.66 -8.27 -6.46
C TYR A 10 3.76 -6.86 -7.02
N ALA A 11 4.61 -6.06 -6.41
CA ALA A 11 4.97 -4.74 -6.87
C ALA A 11 6.47 -4.70 -7.13
N THR A 12 6.89 -3.87 -8.07
CA THR A 12 8.31 -3.58 -8.32
C THR A 12 8.48 -2.11 -8.58
N VAL A 13 9.62 -1.57 -8.16
CA VAL A 13 10.12 -0.29 -8.67
C VAL A 13 10.48 -0.52 -10.14
N VAL A 14 9.87 0.22 -11.05
CA VAL A 14 10.07 0.11 -12.50
C VAL A 14 11.01 1.16 -13.04
N ARG A 15 11.11 2.32 -12.37
CA ARG A 15 12.08 3.38 -12.64
C ARG A 15 12.21 4.31 -11.43
N PHE A 16 13.07 5.30 -11.55
CA PHE A 16 13.12 6.47 -10.68
C PHE A 16 12.78 7.71 -11.49
N ASP A 17 12.12 8.69 -10.87
CA ASP A 17 11.92 9.99 -11.51
C ASP A 17 13.17 10.89 -11.43
N ALA A 18 13.08 12.12 -11.94
CA ALA A 18 14.19 13.08 -11.93
C ALA A 18 14.70 13.43 -10.52
N ALA A 19 13.84 13.32 -9.50
CA ALA A 19 14.18 13.55 -8.10
C ALA A 19 14.67 12.27 -7.39
N LYS A 20 14.92 11.19 -8.14
CA LYS A 20 15.29 9.86 -7.62
C LYS A 20 14.21 9.23 -6.73
N ILE A 21 12.95 9.63 -6.91
CA ILE A 21 11.81 9.02 -6.22
C ILE A 21 11.49 7.69 -6.94
N PRO A 22 11.39 6.55 -6.22
CA PRO A 22 11.00 5.29 -6.83
C PRO A 22 9.59 5.39 -7.40
N ILE A 23 9.43 4.88 -8.61
CA ILE A 23 8.14 4.72 -9.27
C ILE A 23 7.84 3.22 -9.32
N SER A 24 6.73 2.81 -8.71
CA SER A 24 6.31 1.41 -8.61
C SER A 24 5.10 1.09 -9.50
N GLN A 25 4.92 -0.19 -9.79
CA GLN A 25 3.73 -0.72 -10.46
C GLN A 25 3.38 -2.09 -9.89
N ILE A 26 2.07 -2.38 -9.78
CA ILE A 26 1.57 -3.68 -9.31
C ILE A 26 1.28 -4.58 -10.50
N TYR A 27 1.62 -5.85 -10.32
CA TYR A 27 1.46 -6.93 -11.29
C TYR A 27 0.81 -8.13 -10.61
N LYS A 28 0.25 -9.01 -11.44
CA LYS A 28 0.00 -10.39 -11.04
C LYS A 28 0.62 -11.39 -11.99
N VAL A 29 0.87 -12.59 -11.49
CA VAL A 29 1.25 -13.77 -12.26
C VAL A 29 0.27 -14.90 -11.93
N ASP A 30 -0.38 -15.43 -12.96
CA ASP A 30 -1.17 -16.65 -12.85
C ASP A 30 -0.23 -17.83 -12.53
N LEU A 31 -0.46 -18.52 -11.43
CA LEU A 31 0.44 -19.57 -10.95
C LEU A 31 0.36 -20.86 -11.79
N THR A 32 -0.71 -21.05 -12.57
CA THR A 32 -0.88 -22.20 -13.46
C THR A 32 -0.09 -22.03 -14.76
N ASN A 33 -0.34 -20.93 -15.48
CA ASN A 33 0.23 -20.72 -16.82
C ASN A 33 1.39 -19.71 -16.86
N LYS A 34 1.75 -19.13 -15.70
CA LYS A 34 2.84 -18.16 -15.53
C LYS A 34 2.64 -16.84 -16.28
N LYS A 35 1.42 -16.56 -16.77
CA LYS A 35 1.10 -15.31 -17.47
C LYS A 35 1.18 -14.13 -16.52
N LYS A 36 2.04 -13.16 -16.86
CA LYS A 36 2.17 -11.88 -16.16
C LYS A 36 1.15 -10.87 -16.71
N THR A 37 0.50 -10.13 -15.81
CA THR A 37 -0.45 -9.05 -16.13
C THR A 37 -0.10 -7.80 -15.34
N LYS A 38 -0.09 -6.63 -16.02
CA LYS A 38 -0.03 -5.31 -15.37
C LYS A 38 -1.40 -5.01 -14.73
N LEU A 39 -1.43 -4.67 -13.45
CA LEU A 39 -2.68 -4.41 -12.72
C LEU A 39 -2.98 -2.93 -12.50
N THR A 40 -1.95 -2.10 -12.42
CA THR A 40 -2.10 -0.66 -12.18
C THR A 40 -1.32 0.14 -13.20
N GLY A 41 -1.58 1.45 -13.29
CA GLY A 41 -0.59 2.40 -13.78
C GLY A 41 0.64 2.45 -12.85
N GLN A 42 1.61 3.27 -13.21
CA GLN A 42 2.74 3.53 -12.34
C GLN A 42 2.36 4.56 -11.27
N PHE A 43 2.92 4.46 -10.07
CA PHE A 43 2.66 5.38 -8.97
C PHE A 43 3.96 5.68 -8.22
N LYS A 44 4.04 6.84 -7.58
CA LYS A 44 5.18 7.21 -6.75
C LYS A 44 5.23 6.36 -5.47
N GLY A 45 6.44 6.03 -5.06
CA GLY A 45 6.69 5.27 -3.83
C GLY A 45 7.20 3.86 -4.10
N LYS A 46 7.65 3.22 -3.02
CA LYS A 46 8.13 1.84 -3.04
C LYS A 46 7.23 0.99 -2.15
N VAL A 47 6.75 -0.13 -2.68
CA VAL A 47 6.01 -1.11 -1.91
C VAL A 47 6.97 -1.93 -1.05
N ASP A 48 6.72 -1.96 0.25
CA ASP A 48 7.48 -2.72 1.24
C ASP A 48 6.85 -4.11 1.44
N THR A 49 5.53 -4.15 1.69
CA THR A 49 4.80 -5.39 2.02
C THR A 49 3.44 -5.42 1.32
N MET A 50 2.96 -6.63 1.02
CA MET A 50 1.60 -6.82 0.50
C MET A 50 0.94 -8.00 1.18
N TYR A 51 -0.37 -7.92 1.41
CA TYR A 51 -1.16 -8.94 2.07
C TYR A 51 -2.49 -9.11 1.35
N TYR A 52 -2.99 -10.34 1.24
CA TYR A 52 -4.33 -10.58 0.72
C TYR A 52 -5.33 -10.62 1.87
N TYR A 53 -6.42 -9.86 1.74
CA TYR A 53 -7.53 -9.84 2.69
C TYR A 53 -8.81 -10.32 1.99
N PRO A 54 -9.26 -11.56 2.31
CA PRO A 54 -10.41 -12.17 1.66
C PRO A 54 -11.72 -11.40 1.86
N GLU A 55 -11.95 -10.85 3.06
CA GLU A 55 -13.20 -10.18 3.44
C GLU A 55 -13.59 -9.06 2.46
N ASN A 56 -12.59 -8.32 1.99
CA ASN A 56 -12.76 -7.18 1.09
C ASN A 56 -12.25 -7.47 -0.34
N ALA A 57 -11.95 -8.74 -0.65
CA ALA A 57 -11.34 -9.18 -1.91
C ALA A 57 -10.20 -8.24 -2.39
N SER A 58 -9.34 -7.82 -1.44
CA SER A 58 -8.38 -6.75 -1.65
C SER A 58 -6.97 -7.18 -1.30
N VAL A 59 -6.01 -6.64 -2.03
CA VAL A 59 -4.58 -6.72 -1.67
C VAL A 59 -4.20 -5.43 -0.97
N MET A 60 -3.89 -5.52 0.31
CA MET A 60 -3.39 -4.41 1.12
C MET A 60 -1.89 -4.24 0.87
N VAL A 61 -1.45 -2.99 0.81
CA VAL A 61 -0.11 -2.58 0.39
C VAL A 61 0.46 -1.61 1.41
N GLU A 62 1.54 -1.98 2.07
CA GLU A 62 2.40 -1.04 2.79
C GLU A 62 3.40 -0.45 1.81
N TYR A 63 3.46 0.88 1.72
CA TYR A 63 4.40 1.53 0.81
C TYR A 63 5.01 2.78 1.45
N SER A 64 6.26 3.09 1.10
CA SER A 64 6.87 4.38 1.41
C SER A 64 6.43 5.42 0.38
N ASP A 65 5.81 6.48 0.86
CA ASP A 65 5.34 7.59 0.04
C ASP A 65 6.53 8.53 -0.15
N ALA A 66 7.05 8.55 -1.37
CA ALA A 66 8.41 8.99 -1.65
C ALA A 66 8.54 10.50 -1.91
N ASP A 67 7.56 11.31 -1.48
CA ASP A 67 7.64 12.77 -1.48
C ASP A 67 8.57 13.28 -0.34
N GLY A 68 9.85 12.88 -0.41
CA GLY A 68 10.95 13.43 0.39
C GLY A 68 11.31 12.70 1.67
N ASN A 69 10.59 11.63 2.05
CA ASN A 69 10.90 10.88 3.26
C ASN A 69 10.64 9.37 3.09
N GLU A 70 11.70 8.59 2.85
CA GLU A 70 11.61 7.12 2.69
C GLU A 70 11.05 6.39 3.92
N ASN A 71 11.05 7.04 5.07
CA ASN A 71 10.51 6.52 6.32
C ASN A 71 9.03 6.87 6.52
N TYR A 72 8.45 7.74 5.68
CA TYR A 72 7.01 7.98 5.69
C TYR A 72 6.30 6.85 4.93
N GLY A 73 5.63 5.97 5.66
CA GLY A 73 4.97 4.81 5.09
C GLY A 73 3.45 4.85 5.29
N LYS A 74 2.68 4.61 4.23
CA LYS A 74 1.21 4.59 4.23
C LYS A 74 0.66 3.21 3.86
N LEU A 75 -0.65 3.06 4.00
CA LEU A 75 -1.39 1.92 3.46
C LEU A 75 -2.15 2.29 2.19
N ALA A 76 -2.20 1.35 1.25
CA ALA A 76 -3.07 1.39 0.09
C ALA A 76 -3.79 0.04 -0.05
N ALA A 77 -4.92 0.05 -0.76
CA ALA A 77 -5.70 -1.13 -1.06
C ALA A 77 -5.88 -1.26 -2.57
N TYR A 78 -5.49 -2.40 -3.13
CA TYR A 78 -5.83 -2.81 -4.49
C TYR A 78 -7.08 -3.69 -4.45
N SER A 79 -8.21 -3.18 -4.96
CA SER A 79 -9.44 -3.95 -5.11
C SER A 79 -9.32 -4.88 -6.31
N ILE A 80 -9.42 -6.20 -6.08
CA ILE A 80 -9.31 -7.19 -7.17
C ILE A 80 -10.51 -7.09 -8.11
N GLY A 81 -11.71 -6.84 -7.58
CA GLY A 81 -12.94 -6.72 -8.36
C GLY A 81 -13.00 -5.44 -9.20
N GLU A 82 -12.55 -4.32 -8.64
CA GLU A 82 -12.59 -3.01 -9.32
C GLU A 82 -11.32 -2.71 -10.13
N GLY A 83 -10.25 -3.48 -9.93
CA GLY A 83 -8.96 -3.23 -10.57
C GLY A 83 -8.31 -1.90 -10.18
N THR A 84 -8.68 -1.32 -9.04
CA THR A 84 -8.28 0.04 -8.64
C THR A 84 -7.40 0.02 -7.39
N LEU A 85 -6.32 0.80 -7.42
CA LEU A 85 -5.45 1.06 -6.26
C LEU A 85 -5.86 2.39 -5.61
N SER A 86 -6.11 2.37 -4.31
CA SER A 86 -6.49 3.56 -3.52
C SER A 86 -5.59 3.71 -2.30
N SER A 87 -5.15 4.93 -1.99
CA SER A 87 -4.47 5.24 -0.74
C SER A 87 -5.50 5.34 0.38
N ILE A 88 -5.19 4.74 1.53
CA ILE A 88 -5.99 4.88 2.75
C ILE A 88 -5.55 6.16 3.47
N ASN A 89 -6.51 6.94 3.94
CA ASN A 89 -6.27 8.16 4.69
C ASN A 89 -5.98 7.84 6.16
N ASP A 90 -4.85 8.33 6.65
CA ASP A 90 -4.37 8.18 8.02
C ASP A 90 -4.01 9.53 8.67
N ASP A 91 -4.27 10.65 7.99
CA ASP A 91 -3.78 11.98 8.38
C ASP A 91 -4.34 12.41 9.75
N THR A 92 -5.66 12.24 9.96
CA THR A 92 -6.33 12.63 11.21
C THR A 92 -5.81 11.84 12.39
N GLN A 93 -5.66 10.53 12.23
CA GLN A 93 -5.24 9.65 13.31
C GLN A 93 -3.76 9.81 13.63
N ARG A 94 -2.91 10.08 12.63
CA ARG A 94 -1.50 10.45 12.84
C ARG A 94 -1.35 11.75 13.62
N ALA A 95 -2.12 12.78 13.25
CA ALA A 95 -2.09 14.07 13.91
C ALA A 95 -2.48 13.93 15.39
N ALA A 96 -3.54 13.15 15.69
CA ALA A 96 -3.97 12.88 17.05
C ALA A 96 -2.92 12.15 17.91
N LYS A 97 -1.98 11.42 17.29
CA LYS A 97 -0.90 10.69 17.97
C LYS A 97 0.40 11.49 18.09
N GLY A 98 0.44 12.73 17.59
CA GLY A 98 1.66 13.54 17.54
C GLY A 98 2.77 12.86 16.75
N SER A 99 2.40 12.11 15.69
CA SER A 99 3.32 11.27 14.95
C SER A 99 4.42 12.08 14.26
N PRO A 100 5.70 11.68 14.38
CA PRO A 100 6.75 12.18 13.52
C PRO A 100 6.45 11.95 12.04
N ALA A 101 6.88 12.88 11.19
CA ALA A 101 6.71 12.84 9.73
C ALA A 101 7.43 11.66 9.04
N ASN A 102 8.22 10.88 9.78
CA ASN A 102 8.99 9.74 9.29
C ASN A 102 8.46 8.39 9.85
N SER A 103 7.19 8.33 10.23
CA SER A 103 6.60 7.10 10.77
C SER A 103 5.93 6.26 9.69
N LYS A 104 6.05 4.93 9.77
CA LYS A 104 5.39 3.97 8.88
C LYS A 104 4.12 3.42 9.51
N VAL A 105 3.00 3.43 8.78
CA VAL A 105 1.87 2.56 9.13
C VAL A 105 2.22 1.14 8.72
N LYS A 106 1.97 0.22 9.63
CA LYS A 106 2.14 -1.21 9.43
C LYS A 106 0.86 -1.92 9.83
N MET A 107 0.37 -2.78 8.96
CA MET A 107 -0.90 -3.44 9.15
C MET A 107 -0.73 -4.68 10.02
N ILE A 108 -1.70 -4.93 10.92
CA ILE A 108 -1.76 -6.14 11.74
C ILE A 108 -2.86 -7.06 11.22
N ILE A 109 -4.09 -6.55 11.18
CA ILE A 109 -5.29 -7.31 10.81
C ILE A 109 -6.40 -6.36 10.34
N SER A 110 -7.39 -6.88 9.62
CA SER A 110 -8.66 -6.20 9.34
C SER A 110 -9.82 -6.90 10.01
N GLU A 111 -10.85 -6.15 10.38
CA GLU A 111 -12.15 -6.68 10.81
C GLU A 111 -13.24 -5.84 10.13
N GLY A 112 -13.89 -6.43 9.12
CA GLY A 112 -14.82 -5.69 8.26
C GLY A 112 -14.13 -4.50 7.58
N ASN A 113 -14.56 -3.28 7.90
CA ASN A 113 -14.00 -2.05 7.33
C ASN A 113 -12.83 -1.47 8.14
N LEU A 114 -12.58 -1.99 9.35
CA LEU A 114 -11.55 -1.46 10.22
C LEU A 114 -10.22 -2.16 9.97
N LEU A 115 -9.15 -1.37 9.98
CA LEU A 115 -7.78 -1.81 9.81
C LEU A 115 -7.01 -1.51 11.10
N TYR A 116 -6.62 -2.56 11.80
CA TYR A 116 -5.83 -2.47 13.01
C TYR A 116 -4.35 -2.46 12.63
N CYS A 117 -3.69 -1.38 13.01
CA CYS A 117 -2.34 -1.05 12.57
C CYS A 117 -1.47 -0.63 13.76
N TYR A 118 -0.17 -0.59 13.53
CA TYR A 118 0.76 0.17 14.34
C TYR A 118 1.44 1.25 13.50
N LEU A 119 1.66 2.38 14.13
CA LEU A 119 2.45 3.48 13.64
C LEU A 119 3.84 3.36 14.25
N GLN A 120 4.84 3.10 13.41
CA GLN A 120 6.21 2.84 13.84
C GLN A 120 7.12 4.00 13.45
N ASP A 121 7.79 4.60 14.45
CA ASP A 121 8.95 5.46 14.24
C ASP A 121 10.24 4.72 14.66
N ALA A 122 11.38 5.41 14.64
CA ALA A 122 12.69 4.82 14.97
C ALA A 122 12.82 4.32 16.43
N THR A 123 11.94 4.76 17.33
CA THR A 123 12.04 4.60 18.78
C THR A 123 10.80 4.02 19.43
N LYS A 124 9.62 4.17 18.81
CA LYS A 124 8.31 3.88 19.40
C LYS A 124 7.37 3.27 18.38
N SER A 125 6.39 2.55 18.91
CA SER A 125 5.23 2.08 18.14
C SER A 125 3.95 2.40 18.90
N GLN A 126 2.93 2.86 18.18
CA GLN A 126 1.63 3.21 18.74
C GLN A 126 0.53 2.55 17.92
N THR A 127 -0.52 2.05 18.58
CA THR A 127 -1.66 1.48 17.86
C THR A 127 -2.47 2.55 17.15
N LEU A 128 -2.98 2.17 15.98
CA LEU A 128 -3.74 3.01 15.06
C LEU A 128 -4.88 2.16 14.49
N VAL A 129 -6.09 2.71 14.45
CA VAL A 129 -7.22 2.10 13.75
C VAL A 129 -7.61 3.01 12.60
N LEU A 130 -7.67 2.46 11.39
CA LEU A 130 -8.07 3.14 10.16
C LEU A 130 -9.36 2.53 9.62
N ASP A 131 -10.07 3.26 8.77
CA ASP A 131 -11.23 2.77 8.04
C ASP A 131 -10.86 2.66 6.56
N ILE A 132 -10.98 1.47 5.97
CA ILE A 132 -10.65 1.23 4.56
C ILE A 132 -11.52 2.06 3.61
N ASN A 133 -12.70 2.49 4.02
CA ASN A 133 -13.58 3.34 3.20
C ASN A 133 -13.10 4.78 3.13
N GLN A 134 -12.26 5.22 4.07
CA GLN A 134 -11.58 6.51 4.02
C GLN A 134 -10.39 6.43 3.07
N LYS A 135 -10.66 6.20 1.79
CA LYS A 135 -9.64 6.02 0.75
C LYS A 135 -9.88 6.95 -0.44
N SER A 136 -8.81 7.30 -1.13
CA SER A 136 -8.84 8.04 -2.39
C SER A 136 -8.07 7.30 -3.47
N PRO A 137 -8.46 7.39 -4.75
CA PRO A 137 -7.69 6.81 -5.84
C PRO A 137 -6.23 7.26 -5.79
N MET A 138 -5.29 6.33 -5.92
CA MET A 138 -3.88 6.68 -5.88
C MET A 138 -3.50 7.46 -7.17
N PRO A 139 -2.79 8.59 -7.05
CA PRO A 139 -2.32 9.32 -8.22
C PRO A 139 -1.36 8.46 -9.05
N MET A 140 -1.72 8.22 -10.31
CA MET A 140 -0.86 7.52 -11.24
C MET A 140 0.08 8.51 -11.93
N VAL A 141 1.31 8.09 -12.19
CA VAL A 141 2.27 8.76 -13.07
C VAL A 141 2.31 7.98 -14.39
N GLY A 142 2.36 8.68 -15.53
CA GLY A 142 2.31 8.05 -16.86
C GLY A 142 3.39 6.97 -17.06
N ASP A 143 3.18 6.09 -18.04
CA ASP A 143 4.18 5.05 -18.37
C ASP A 143 5.46 5.63 -18.99
#